data_AF-A0A090S476-F1
#
_entry.id   AF-A0A090S476-F1
#
_cell.length_a   1.000
_cell.length_b   1.000
_cell.length_c   1.000
_cell.angle_alpha   90.00
_cell.angle_beta   90.00
_cell.angle_gamma   90.00
#
_symmetry.space_group_name_H-M   'P 1'
#
loop_
_entity.id
_entity.type
_entity.pdbx_description
1 polymer ?
#
loop_
_entity_poly.entity_id
_entity_poly.type
_entity_poly.pdbx_seq_one_letter_code
_entity_poly.pdbx_strand_id
1 'polypeptide(L)' 'MGDKLCEINVAEQVYNLGNSTIMQNAWERGQDVEVHGVVYGIGDGKLQDLGVRCSSRESLEVNYQAAMAKILSTEVSK' A
#
# COMPACT_ATOMS: atom_id res chain seq x y z
N MET A 1 13.11 12.96 6.46
CA MET A 1 13.69 11.62 6.22
C MET A 1 12.84 10.50 6.82
N GLY A 2 12.18 10.70 7.97
CA GLY A 2 11.29 9.67 8.56
C GLY A 2 10.04 9.38 7.71
N ASP A 3 9.32 10.41 7.28
CA ASP A 3 8.00 10.25 6.65
C ASP A 3 8.03 9.39 5.38
N LYS A 4 9.05 9.56 4.54
CA LYS A 4 9.15 8.83 3.27
C LYS A 4 9.52 7.35 3.45
N LEU A 5 10.39 7.04 4.42
CA LEU A 5 10.65 5.65 4.79
C LEU A 5 9.41 4.99 5.40
N CYS A 6 8.60 5.75 6.15
CA CYS A 6 7.30 5.27 6.63
C CYS A 6 6.35 4.95 5.48
N GLU A 7 6.25 5.80 4.45
CA GLU A 7 5.42 5.54 3.26
C GLU A 7 5.86 4.29 2.51
N ILE A 8 7.16 4.14 2.25
CA ILE A 8 7.74 2.94 1.61
C ILE A 8 7.45 1.70 2.46
N ASN A 9 7.65 1.79 3.78
CA ASN A 9 7.41 0.69 4.69
C ASN A 9 5.94 0.25 4.69
N VAL A 10 4.99 1.19 4.66
CA VAL A 10 3.55 0.86 4.56
C VAL A 10 3.24 0.19 3.22
N ALA A 11 3.77 0.70 2.10
CA ALA A 11 3.56 0.09 0.79
C ALA A 11 4.10 -1.35 0.73
N GLU A 12 5.31 -1.59 1.24
CA GLU A 12 5.93 -2.91 1.35
C GLU A 12 5.14 -3.86 2.26
N GLN A 13 4.64 -3.38 3.40
CA GLN A 13 3.87 -4.22 4.31
C GLN A 13 2.52 -4.63 3.70
N VAL A 14 1.85 -3.72 2.98
CA VAL A 14 0.62 -4.04 2.25
C VAL A 14 0.89 -5.06 1.15
N TYR A 15 2.01 -4.92 0.44
CA TYR A 15 2.44 -5.87 -0.58
C TYR A 15 2.70 -7.27 -0.01
N ASN A 16 3.46 -7.35 1.08
CA ASN A 16 3.73 -8.61 1.77
C ASN A 16 2.46 -9.25 2.34
N LEU A 17 1.53 -8.44 2.87
CA LEU A 17 0.24 -8.93 3.37
C LEU A 17 -0.59 -9.52 2.23
N GLY A 18 -0.71 -8.81 1.11
CA GLY A 18 -1.41 -9.30 -0.08
C GLY A 18 -0.80 -10.57 -0.67
N ASN A 19 0.52 -10.74 -0.60
CA ASN A 19 1.23 -11.95 -1.04
C ASN A 19 1.24 -13.09 -0.01
N SER A 20 0.69 -12.88 1.19
CA SER A 20 0.55 -13.94 2.17
C SER A 20 -0.41 -15.04 1.68
N THR A 21 -0.16 -16.28 2.08
CA THR A 21 -1.04 -17.41 1.76
C THR A 21 -2.48 -17.20 2.24
N ILE A 22 -2.68 -16.44 3.33
CA ILE A 22 -4.00 -16.12 3.87
C ILE A 22 -4.81 -15.28 2.88
N MET A 23 -4.20 -14.22 2.35
CA MET A 23 -4.84 -13.31 1.40
C MET A 23 -5.02 -13.96 0.03
N GLN A 24 -3.99 -14.66 -0.47
CA GLN A 24 -4.08 -15.38 -1.73
C GLN A 24 -5.21 -16.43 -1.70
N ASN A 25 -5.28 -17.25 -0.64
CA ASN A 25 -6.38 -18.22 -0.48
C ASN A 25 -7.75 -17.54 -0.30
N ALA A 26 -7.81 -16.29 0.19
CA ALA A 26 -9.05 -15.54 0.34
C ALA A 26 -9.58 -15.05 -1.00
N TRP A 27 -8.71 -14.50 -1.83
CA TRP A 27 -9.06 -14.10 -3.18
C TRP A 27 -9.35 -15.30 -4.09
N GLU A 28 -8.58 -16.39 -3.97
CA GLU A 28 -8.81 -17.61 -4.75
C GLU A 28 -10.17 -18.27 -4.45
N ARG A 29 -10.61 -18.25 -3.18
CA ARG A 29 -11.95 -18.77 -2.81
C ARG A 29 -13.09 -17.78 -3.11
N GLY A 30 -12.81 -16.63 -3.72
CA GLY A 30 -13.79 -15.60 -4.03
C GLY A 30 -14.33 -14.86 -2.81
N GLN A 31 -13.59 -14.84 -1.69
CA GLN A 31 -13.98 -14.07 -0.52
C GLN A 31 -13.79 -12.58 -0.81
N ASP A 32 -14.82 -11.78 -0.52
CA ASP A 32 -14.76 -10.33 -0.62
C ASP A 32 -13.90 -9.76 0.54
N VAL A 33 -12.61 -9.55 0.26
CA VAL A 33 -11.65 -9.00 1.22
C VAL A 33 -10.76 -7.99 0.52
N GLU A 34 -10.53 -6.87 1.19
CA GLU A 34 -9.75 -5.75 0.69
C GLU A 34 -8.70 -5.32 1.71
N VAL A 35 -7.52 -4.97 1.23
CA VAL A 35 -6.42 -4.43 2.03
C VAL A 35 -6.28 -2.94 1.73
N HIS A 36 -6.08 -2.14 2.78
CA HIS A 36 -5.86 -0.71 2.67
C HIS A 36 -4.54 -0.34 3.38
N GLY A 37 -3.75 0.54 2.76
CA GLY A 37 -2.56 1.12 3.37
C GLY A 37 -2.76 2.59 3.65
N VAL A 38 -2.87 2.93 4.93
CA VAL A 38 -3.01 4.31 5.41
C VAL A 38 -1.76 4.71 6.18
N VAL A 39 -1.35 5.95 6.02
CA VAL A 39 -0.31 6.60 6.81
C VAL A 39 -0.91 7.85 7.46
N TYR A 40 -0.39 8.28 8.60
CA TYR A 40 -0.82 9.54 9.21
C TYR A 40 0.38 10.29 9.77
N GLY A 41 0.31 11.63 9.72
CA GLY A 41 1.26 12.50 10.39
C GLY A 41 0.92 12.64 11.86
N ILE A 42 1.91 12.50 12.75
CA ILE A 42 1.72 12.71 14.20
C ILE A 42 1.30 14.16 14.51
N GLY A 43 1.65 15.12 13.65
CA GLY A 43 1.38 16.55 13.86
C GLY A 43 -0.06 16.99 13.57
N ASP A 44 -0.78 16.31 12.67
CA ASP A 44 -2.13 16.70 12.23
C ASP A 44 -3.17 15.58 12.35
N GLY A 45 -2.74 14.33 12.61
CA GLY A 45 -3.62 13.17 12.78
C GLY A 45 -4.43 12.83 11.52
N LYS A 46 -4.07 13.37 10.36
CA LYS A 46 -4.80 13.13 9.12
C LYS A 46 -4.34 11.82 8.49
N LEU A 47 -5.29 10.89 8.36
CA LEU A 47 -5.09 9.68 7.58
C LEU A 47 -4.97 10.05 6.10
N GLN A 48 -3.87 9.64 5.49
CA GLN A 48 -3.64 9.69 4.06
C GLN A 48 -3.64 8.27 3.52
N ASP A 49 -4.44 8.06 2.49
CA ASP A 49 -4.42 6.83 1.72
C ASP A 49 -3.22 6.84 0.76
N LEU A 50 -2.41 5.78 0.79
CA LEU A 50 -1.21 5.67 -0.05
C LEU A 50 -1.50 5.14 -1.45
N GLY A 51 -2.77 4.85 -1.78
CA GLY A 51 -3.16 4.31 -3.08
C GLY A 51 -2.83 2.84 -3.26
N VAL A 52 -2.49 2.11 -2.18
CA VAL A 52 -2.14 0.67 -2.20
C VAL A 52 -3.34 -0.24 -1.94
N ARG A 53 -4.56 0.27 -2.08
CA ARG A 53 -5.80 -0.48 -1.88
C ARG A 53 -5.85 -1.69 -2.81
N CYS A 54 -6.16 -2.90 -2.34
CA CYS A 54 -6.25 -4.07 -3.23
C CYS A 54 -7.29 -5.09 -2.77
N SER A 55 -8.06 -5.60 -3.74
CA SER A 55 -9.12 -6.60 -3.57
C SER A 55 -8.88 -7.87 -4.38
N SER A 56 -7.75 -7.95 -5.07
CA SER A 56 -7.32 -9.09 -5.88
C SER A 56 -5.81 -9.05 -6.09
N ARG A 57 -5.24 -10.18 -6.53
CA ARG A 57 -3.81 -10.27 -6.87
C ARG A 57 -3.38 -9.28 -7.96
N GLU A 58 -4.20 -9.09 -8.99
CA GLU A 58 -3.91 -8.10 -10.04
C GLU A 58 -3.92 -6.67 -9.50
N SER A 59 -4.93 -6.32 -8.70
CA SER A 59 -5.02 -4.98 -8.11
C SER A 59 -3.85 -4.71 -7.16
N LEU A 60 -3.35 -5.73 -6.46
CA LEU A 60 -2.19 -5.62 -5.59
C LEU A 60 -0.94 -5.18 -6.36
N GLU A 61 -0.62 -5.86 -7.46
CA GLU A 61 0.55 -5.54 -8.29
C GLU A 61 0.44 -4.13 -8.87
N VAL A 62 -0.70 -3.80 -9.48
CA VAL A 62 -0.92 -2.50 -10.13
C VAL A 62 -0.81 -1.36 -9.12
N ASN A 63 -1.45 -1.50 -7.96
CA ASN A 63 -1.53 -0.43 -6.97
C ASN A 63 -0.24 -0.28 -6.17
N TYR A 64 0.49 -1.37 -5.92
CA TYR A 64 1.84 -1.30 -5.37
C TYR A 64 2.79 -0.55 -6.32
N GLN A 65 2.81 -0.89 -7.61
CA GLN A 65 3.65 -0.20 -8.60
C GLN A 65 3.30 1.29 -8.70
N ALA A 66 2.00 1.62 -8.74
CA ALA A 66 1.53 3.00 -8.78
C ALA A 66 1.94 3.79 -7.52
N ALA A 67 1.79 3.20 -6.33
CA ALA A 67 2.18 3.82 -5.08
C ALA A 67 3.70 4.04 -5.00
N MET A 68 4.50 3.03 -5.35
CA MET A 68 5.95 3.15 -5.37
C MET A 68 6.43 4.20 -6.37
N ALA A 69 5.85 4.24 -7.57
CA ALA A 69 6.16 5.28 -8.55
C ALA A 69 5.85 6.68 -8.00
N LYS A 70 4.72 6.86 -7.30
CA LYS A 70 4.34 8.14 -6.69
C LYS A 70 5.29 8.55 -5.55
N ILE A 71 5.63 7.61 -4.66
CA ILE A 71 6.54 7.85 -3.54
C ILE A 71 7.92 8.25 -4.08
N LEU A 72 8.47 7.49 -5.03
CA LEU A 72 9.78 7.75 -5.63
C LEU A 72 9.82 9.04 -6.46
N SER A 73 8.79 9.31 -7.29
CA SER A 73 8.74 10.51 -8.15
C SER A 73 8.70 11.83 -7.37
N THR A 74 8.34 11.80 -6.08
CA THR A 74 8.33 12.99 -5.22
C THR A 74 9.75 13.50 -4.90
N GLU A 75 10.83 12.83 -5.36
CA GLU A 75 12.22 13.30 -5.18
C GLU A 75 12.65 14.47 -6.10
N VAL A 76 11.91 14.79 -7.17
CA VAL A 76 12.43 15.74 -8.20
C VAL A 76 12.06 17.21 -7.94
N SER A 77 11.24 17.53 -6.94
CA SER A 77 10.95 18.92 -6.56
C SER A 77 11.60 19.30 -5.24
N LYS A 78 12.93 19.33 -5.21
CA LYS A 78 13.71 20.28 -4.39
C LYS A 78 14.97 20.70 -5.12
#